data_AF-A0A5T1USD5-F1
#
_entry.id   AF-A0A5T1USD5-F1
#
_cell.length_a   1.000
_cell.length_b   1.000
_cell.length_c   1.000
_cell.angle_alpha   90.00
_cell.angle_beta   90.00
_cell.angle_gamma   90.00
#
_symmetry.space_group_name_H-M   'P 1'
#
loop_
_entity.id
_entity.type
_entity.pdbx_description
1 polymer ?
#
loop_
_entity_poly.entity_id
_entity_poly.type
_entity_poly.pdbx_seq_one_letter_code
_entity_poly.pdbx_strand_id
1 'polypeptide(L)'
;MKNFIFGVKKITLALSATLLISSNTFADDILTGDTKLACEAILCLSSGTRPSECSSSLARYFSIKFKKPWKTINARRAFLNLCPIQNDANIEDLVLNNLVDDVLPVSDPRQCTPNYLNTQVETKRSYSTFGIMSYRINPNMPNFCHALINHAYTDYKTPKYKCTGEFYNSLEWKLSAKLQLITQQAYESLSDDQRYMISRTCGDRNCYDYYQKIPFTKECWTY
;
A
#
# COMPACT_ATOMS: atom_id res chain seq x y z
N MET A 1 68.92 -49.59 17.35
CA MET A 1 67.95 -49.49 16.23
C MET A 1 68.04 -48.08 15.66
N LYS A 2 68.63 -47.97 14.45
CA LYS A 2 68.62 -46.87 13.46
C LYS A 2 68.62 -45.39 13.93
N ASN A 3 69.84 -44.85 14.06
CA ASN A 3 70.44 -43.60 13.52
C ASN A 3 69.64 -42.85 12.41
N PHE A 4 69.71 -41.54 12.09
CA PHE A 4 70.63 -40.41 12.37
C PHE A 4 70.08 -39.08 11.71
N ILE A 5 70.33 -37.91 12.35
CA ILE A 5 70.62 -36.50 11.92
C ILE A 5 69.77 -35.66 10.89
N PHE A 6 69.81 -34.34 11.19
CA PHE A 6 69.79 -33.10 10.38
C PHE A 6 68.39 -32.51 10.11
N GLY A 7 68.11 -31.21 10.22
CA GLY A 7 68.93 -30.01 10.37
C GLY A 7 68.02 -28.76 10.31
N VAL A 8 68.60 -27.63 10.68
CA VAL A 8 68.04 -26.27 10.83
C VAL A 8 67.35 -25.73 9.56
N LYS A 9 66.21 -25.04 9.70
CA LYS A 9 65.99 -23.67 9.16
C LYS A 9 64.63 -23.08 9.56
N LYS A 10 64.67 -22.01 10.35
CA LYS A 10 63.57 -21.05 10.49
C LYS A 10 63.40 -20.34 9.15
N ILE A 11 62.22 -20.42 8.54
CA ILE A 11 61.85 -19.67 7.34
C ILE A 11 60.71 -18.74 7.74
N THR A 12 61.06 -17.49 7.98
CA THR A 12 60.16 -16.34 8.02
C THR A 12 59.68 -16.06 6.60
N LEU A 13 58.38 -16.26 6.34
CA LEU A 13 57.74 -15.90 5.09
C LEU A 13 57.07 -14.52 5.26
N ALA A 14 57.72 -13.48 4.74
CA ALA A 14 57.11 -12.17 4.57
C ALA A 14 56.13 -12.24 3.39
N LEU A 15 54.84 -12.02 3.66
CA LEU A 15 53.81 -11.92 2.63
C LEU A 15 53.45 -10.44 2.45
N SER A 16 54.14 -9.78 1.52
CA SER A 16 53.76 -8.46 1.03
C SER A 16 52.50 -8.60 0.18
N ALA A 17 51.33 -8.30 0.74
CA ALA A 17 50.08 -8.19 0.01
C ALA A 17 49.89 -6.73 -0.43
N THR A 18 50.42 -6.38 -1.59
CA THR A 18 50.02 -5.17 -2.32
C THR A 18 48.60 -5.38 -2.85
N LEU A 19 47.60 -4.82 -2.15
CA LEU A 19 46.26 -4.63 -2.69
C LEU A 19 46.33 -3.58 -3.80
N LEU A 20 46.25 -4.03 -5.05
CA LEU A 20 45.81 -3.18 -6.15
C LEU A 20 44.30 -3.01 -6.01
N ILE A 21 43.89 -1.89 -5.40
CA ILE A 21 42.50 -1.46 -5.41
C ILE A 21 42.23 -0.93 -6.82
N SER A 22 41.64 -1.77 -7.67
CA SER A 22 41.04 -1.35 -8.93
C SER A 22 39.82 -0.50 -8.58
N SER A 23 40.00 0.82 -8.51
CA SER A 23 38.90 1.77 -8.40
C SER A 23 38.08 1.72 -9.69
N ASN A 24 36.86 1.18 -9.62
CA ASN A 24 35.85 1.34 -10.67
C ASN A 24 35.38 2.81 -10.68
N THR A 25 36.14 3.70 -11.31
CA THR A 25 35.91 5.15 -11.37
C THR A 25 34.82 5.58 -12.37
N PHE A 26 33.91 4.69 -12.78
CA PHE A 26 32.84 4.99 -13.75
C PHE A 26 31.45 5.18 -13.11
N ALA A 27 31.30 4.95 -11.81
CA ALA A 27 30.01 5.07 -11.12
C ALA A 27 29.75 6.45 -10.49
N ASP A 28 30.79 7.21 -10.14
CA ASP A 28 30.67 8.46 -9.36
C ASP A 28 30.21 9.67 -10.20
N ASP A 29 30.51 9.71 -11.51
CA ASP A 29 30.16 10.87 -12.36
C ASP A 29 28.75 10.79 -12.98
N ILE A 30 28.11 9.62 -12.94
CA ILE A 30 26.80 9.37 -13.58
C ILE A 30 25.61 9.62 -12.62
N LEU A 31 25.81 9.48 -11.30
CA LEU A 31 24.75 9.60 -10.29
C LEU A 31 24.74 10.99 -9.63
N THR A 32 24.58 12.05 -10.43
CA THR A 32 24.43 13.42 -9.92
C THR A 32 23.04 14.00 -10.24
N GLY A 33 22.59 14.98 -9.45
CA GLY A 33 21.33 15.70 -9.70
C GLY A 33 20.09 14.81 -9.79
N ASP A 34 19.25 15.05 -10.81
CA ASP A 34 17.99 14.33 -11.01
C ASP A 34 18.21 12.83 -11.33
N THR A 35 19.35 12.44 -11.91
CA THR A 35 19.69 11.03 -12.16
C THR A 35 19.82 10.24 -10.86
N LYS A 36 20.51 10.81 -9.87
CA LYS A 36 20.61 10.23 -8.53
C LYS A 36 19.23 10.07 -7.90
N LEU A 37 18.43 11.14 -7.91
CA LEU A 37 17.10 11.14 -7.33
C LEU A 37 16.15 10.16 -8.03
N ALA A 38 16.32 9.94 -9.34
CA ALA A 38 15.53 8.95 -10.07
C ALA A 38 15.83 7.52 -9.59
N CYS A 39 17.11 7.14 -9.50
CA CYS A 39 17.49 5.81 -9.00
C CYS A 39 17.05 5.59 -7.55
N GLU A 40 17.26 6.58 -6.69
CA GLU A 40 16.78 6.51 -5.30
C GLU A 40 15.25 6.43 -5.24
N ALA A 41 14.53 7.17 -6.09
CA ALA A 41 13.07 7.11 -6.13
C ALA A 41 12.57 5.72 -6.53
N ILE A 42 13.22 5.03 -7.48
CA ILE A 42 12.86 3.64 -7.83
C ILE A 42 12.96 2.75 -6.58
N LEU A 43 14.11 2.76 -5.89
CA LEU A 43 14.32 1.96 -4.68
C LEU A 43 13.30 2.31 -3.57
N CYS A 44 13.07 3.60 -3.34
CA CYS A 44 12.15 4.09 -2.32
C CYS A 44 10.66 3.84 -2.65
N LEU A 45 10.30 3.79 -3.93
CA LEU A 45 8.96 3.41 -4.40
C LEU A 45 8.78 1.90 -4.47
N SER A 46 9.87 1.12 -4.47
CA SER A 46 9.82 -0.33 -4.37
C SER A 46 9.68 -0.86 -2.94
N SER A 47 10.05 -0.05 -1.93
CA SER A 47 9.97 -0.46 -0.52
C SER A 47 8.66 -0.04 0.15
N GLY A 48 8.09 -0.95 0.94
CA GLY A 48 7.03 -0.66 1.90
C GLY A 48 7.46 0.26 3.05
N THR A 49 8.77 0.42 3.26
CA THR A 49 9.35 1.31 4.28
C THR A 49 9.89 2.59 3.65
N ARG A 50 9.81 3.70 4.38
CA ARG A 50 10.29 5.01 3.92
C ARG A 50 11.22 5.63 4.95
N PRO A 51 12.51 5.29 4.92
CA PRO A 51 13.49 5.94 5.77
C PRO A 51 13.66 7.42 5.34
N SER A 52 14.26 8.24 6.21
CA SER A 52 14.42 9.68 5.96
C SER A 52 15.19 10.02 4.67
N GLU A 53 16.07 9.12 4.26
CA GLU A 53 16.93 9.15 3.09
C GLU A 53 16.10 9.20 1.80
N CYS A 54 14.91 8.59 1.81
CA CYS A 54 13.99 8.63 0.68
C CYS A 54 13.28 9.99 0.49
N SER A 55 13.37 10.90 1.46
CA SER A 55 12.52 12.10 1.46
C SER A 55 12.76 12.99 0.25
N SER A 56 14.02 13.19 -0.15
CA SER A 56 14.36 14.09 -1.27
C SER A 56 13.89 13.51 -2.61
N SER A 57 14.18 12.24 -2.86
CA SER A 57 13.86 11.52 -4.09
C SER A 57 12.36 11.34 -4.26
N LEU A 58 11.64 11.00 -3.18
CA LEU A 58 10.18 10.95 -3.19
C LEU A 58 9.53 12.33 -3.33
N ALA A 59 10.08 13.37 -2.68
CA ALA A 59 9.57 14.73 -2.85
C ALA A 59 9.71 15.20 -4.30
N ARG A 60 10.85 14.93 -4.93
CA ARG A 60 11.07 15.19 -6.36
C ARG A 60 10.06 14.43 -7.21
N TYR A 61 9.93 13.11 -7.01
CA TYR A 61 9.00 12.27 -7.77
C TYR A 61 7.54 12.74 -7.65
N PHE A 62 7.06 12.99 -6.43
CA PHE A 62 5.68 13.40 -6.19
C PHE A 62 5.40 14.87 -6.56
N SER A 63 6.42 15.72 -6.67
CA SER A 63 6.29 17.08 -7.23
C SER A 63 5.95 17.08 -8.72
N ILE A 64 6.26 16.00 -9.43
CA ILE A 64 5.90 15.81 -10.84
C ILE A 64 4.39 15.55 -10.90
N LYS A 65 3.64 16.62 -11.17
CA LYS A 65 2.18 16.60 -11.28
C LYS A 65 1.71 17.57 -12.34
N PHE A 66 0.92 17.08 -13.27
CA PHE A 66 0.23 17.86 -14.29
C PHE A 66 -1.28 17.81 -14.09
N LYS A 67 -2.00 18.75 -14.73
CA LYS A 67 -3.48 18.77 -14.73
C LYS A 67 -4.09 17.50 -15.35
N LYS A 68 -3.38 16.88 -16.31
CA LYS A 68 -3.84 15.70 -17.05
C LYS A 68 -3.12 14.45 -16.50
N PRO A 69 -3.82 13.42 -15.99
CA PRO A 69 -3.20 12.25 -15.36
C PRO A 69 -2.18 11.53 -16.25
N TRP A 70 -2.50 11.33 -17.53
CA TRP A 70 -1.58 10.69 -18.46
C TRP A 70 -0.29 11.49 -18.69
N LYS A 71 -0.35 12.83 -18.61
CA LYS A 71 0.87 13.67 -18.67
C LYS A 71 1.73 13.47 -17.42
N THR A 72 1.10 13.34 -16.25
CA THR A 72 1.80 13.01 -15.00
C THR A 72 2.49 11.66 -15.08
N ILE A 73 1.78 10.63 -15.56
CA ILE A 73 2.32 9.28 -15.74
C ILE A 73 3.54 9.32 -16.69
N ASN A 74 3.40 9.95 -17.86
CA ASN A 74 4.49 10.05 -18.83
C ASN A 74 5.71 10.82 -18.28
N ALA A 75 5.48 11.90 -17.53
CA ALA A 75 6.58 12.67 -16.94
C ALA A 75 7.26 11.94 -15.77
N ARG A 76 6.50 11.18 -14.97
CA ARG A 76 7.06 10.33 -13.92
C ARG A 76 7.89 9.20 -14.52
N ARG A 77 7.39 8.55 -15.56
CA ARG A 77 8.16 7.57 -16.35
C ARG A 77 9.47 8.18 -16.86
N ALA A 78 9.39 9.35 -17.51
CA ALA A 78 10.58 10.03 -18.02
C ALA A 78 11.60 10.38 -16.92
N PHE A 79 11.13 10.78 -15.74
CA PHE A 79 12.00 11.01 -14.58
C PHE A 79 12.66 9.73 -14.09
N LEU A 80 11.91 8.63 -13.91
CA LEU A 80 12.48 7.36 -13.45
C LEU A 80 13.50 6.80 -14.44
N ASN A 81 13.26 6.99 -15.75
CA ASN A 81 14.20 6.62 -16.82
C ASN A 81 15.46 7.48 -16.91
N LEU A 82 15.62 8.50 -16.05
CA LEU A 82 16.94 9.13 -15.86
C LEU A 82 17.90 8.17 -15.14
N CYS A 83 17.39 7.19 -14.39
CA CYS A 83 18.22 6.16 -13.79
C CYS A 83 18.74 5.21 -14.89
N PRO A 84 20.07 5.04 -15.04
CA PRO A 84 20.62 4.15 -16.05
C PRO A 84 20.41 2.69 -15.64
N ILE A 85 19.35 2.07 -16.17
CA ILE A 85 19.15 0.63 -16.13
C ILE A 85 19.87 0.03 -17.33
N GLN A 86 20.61 -1.06 -17.11
CA GLN A 86 21.20 -1.78 -18.23
C GLN A 86 20.04 -2.30 -19.10
N ASN A 87 20.09 -1.98 -20.40
CA ASN A 87 19.06 -2.39 -21.34
C ASN A 87 19.54 -3.63 -22.10
N ASP A 88 20.07 -4.60 -21.37
CA ASP A 88 20.32 -5.90 -21.98
C ASP A 88 18.97 -6.64 -22.15
N ALA A 89 18.94 -7.61 -23.05
CA ALA A 89 17.72 -8.39 -23.30
C ALA A 89 17.55 -9.53 -22.28
N ASN A 90 18.22 -9.47 -21.12
CA ASN A 90 18.06 -10.46 -20.07
C ASN A 90 16.69 -10.30 -19.38
N ILE A 91 16.20 -11.37 -18.75
CA ILE A 91 14.86 -11.39 -18.14
C ILE A 91 14.78 -10.42 -16.94
N GLU A 92 15.87 -10.24 -16.20
CA GLU A 92 15.91 -9.41 -14.99
C GLU A 92 15.73 -7.92 -15.32
N ASP A 93 16.43 -7.44 -16.35
CA ASP A 93 16.36 -6.08 -16.87
C ASP A 93 15.00 -5.80 -17.51
N LEU A 94 14.39 -6.77 -18.20
CA LEU A 94 13.02 -6.66 -18.72
C LEU A 94 11.99 -6.49 -17.60
N VAL A 95 12.13 -7.25 -16.50
CA VAL A 95 11.22 -7.13 -15.34
C VAL A 95 11.43 -5.81 -14.60
N LEU A 96 12.67 -5.33 -14.50
CA LEU A 96 12.96 -4.03 -13.88
C LEU A 96 12.43 -2.87 -14.74
N ASN A 97 12.57 -2.96 -16.06
CA ASN A 97 12.00 -1.99 -16.98
C ASN A 97 10.46 -1.95 -16.88
N ASN A 98 9.79 -3.10 -16.73
CA ASN A 98 8.35 -3.11 -16.48
C ASN A 98 7.96 -2.37 -15.18
N LEU A 99 8.74 -2.53 -14.10
CA LEU A 99 8.54 -1.77 -12.86
C LEU A 99 8.58 -0.27 -13.14
N VAL A 100 9.63 0.18 -13.83
CA VAL A 100 9.93 1.60 -14.06
C VAL A 100 8.99 2.26 -15.05
N ASP A 101 8.62 1.54 -16.12
CA ASP A 101 7.81 2.11 -17.20
C ASP A 101 6.31 1.98 -16.96
N ASP A 102 5.86 0.87 -16.37
CA ASP A 102 4.44 0.53 -16.35
C ASP A 102 3.85 0.56 -14.95
N VAL A 103 4.58 0.10 -13.93
CA VAL A 103 4.03 -0.09 -12.58
C VAL A 103 4.20 1.16 -11.73
N LEU A 104 5.42 1.66 -11.54
CA LEU A 104 5.68 2.81 -10.67
C LEU A 104 4.99 4.09 -11.15
N PRO A 105 5.02 4.47 -12.45
CA PRO A 105 4.46 5.76 -12.89
C PRO A 105 2.94 5.90 -12.66
N VAL A 106 2.22 4.78 -12.68
CA VAL A 106 0.77 4.72 -12.47
C VAL A 106 0.38 4.45 -11.02
N SER A 107 1.32 4.00 -10.20
CA SER A 107 1.07 3.60 -8.82
C SER A 107 1.41 4.73 -7.84
N ASP A 108 0.57 4.88 -6.82
CA ASP A 108 0.95 5.60 -5.60
C ASP A 108 0.89 4.60 -4.44
N PRO A 109 2.03 4.12 -3.94
CA PRO A 109 2.02 3.08 -2.91
C PRO A 109 1.32 3.50 -1.61
N ARG A 110 1.15 4.81 -1.36
CA ARG A 110 0.38 5.32 -0.22
C ARG A 110 -1.10 4.94 -0.32
N GLN A 111 -1.60 4.77 -1.55
CA GLN A 111 -2.95 4.34 -1.86
C GLN A 111 -3.16 2.83 -1.70
N CYS A 112 -2.09 2.07 -1.48
CA CYS A 112 -2.12 0.62 -1.28
C CYS A 112 -2.02 0.24 0.21
N THR A 113 -2.29 1.18 1.11
CA THR A 113 -2.25 0.97 2.57
C THR A 113 -3.66 0.73 3.14
N PRO A 114 -3.82 -0.07 4.21
CA PRO A 114 -5.09 -0.23 4.90
C PRO A 114 -5.77 1.09 5.26
N ASN A 115 -4.98 2.07 5.73
CA ASN A 115 -5.48 3.39 6.10
C ASN A 115 -6.15 4.08 4.90
N TYR A 116 -5.50 4.11 3.73
CA TYR A 116 -6.11 4.68 2.54
C TYR A 116 -7.30 3.85 2.04
N LEU A 117 -7.16 2.52 1.97
CA LEU A 117 -8.21 1.64 1.46
C LEU A 117 -9.50 1.73 2.30
N ASN A 118 -9.40 1.90 3.63
CA ASN A 118 -10.55 2.13 4.51
C ASN A 118 -11.22 3.50 4.35
N THR A 119 -10.66 4.41 3.55
CA THR A 119 -11.36 5.65 3.15
C THR A 119 -12.13 5.50 1.83
N GLN A 120 -11.93 4.41 1.10
CA GLN A 120 -12.55 4.17 -0.19
C GLN A 120 -13.97 3.63 0.01
N VAL A 121 -14.94 4.53 0.14
CA VAL A 121 -16.35 4.18 0.32
C VAL A 121 -17.01 3.96 -1.04
N GLU A 122 -17.61 2.78 -1.21
CA GLU A 122 -18.48 2.48 -2.34
C GLU A 122 -19.93 2.82 -1.98
N THR A 123 -20.61 3.50 -2.91
CA THR A 123 -22.00 3.93 -2.74
C THR A 123 -22.89 3.30 -3.79
N LYS A 124 -24.06 2.81 -3.38
CA LYS A 124 -25.07 2.25 -4.26
C LYS A 124 -26.43 2.87 -3.95
N ARG A 125 -27.24 3.15 -4.98
CA ARG A 125 -28.65 3.53 -4.78
C ARG A 125 -29.41 2.35 -4.22
N SER A 126 -30.20 2.59 -3.18
CA SER A 126 -31.02 1.60 -2.51
C SER A 126 -32.30 2.26 -2.04
N TYR A 127 -33.47 1.65 -2.26
CA TYR A 127 -34.73 2.21 -1.79
C TYR A 127 -35.10 1.53 -0.47
N SER A 128 -34.58 2.06 0.63
CA SER A 128 -34.91 1.60 1.98
C SER A 128 -35.64 2.69 2.76
N THR A 129 -36.39 2.30 3.77
CA THR A 129 -36.99 3.22 4.76
C THR A 129 -35.95 4.12 5.44
N PHE A 130 -34.67 3.73 5.41
CA PHE A 130 -33.57 4.39 6.08
C PHE A 130 -32.70 5.26 5.17
N GLY A 131 -33.13 5.48 3.93
CA GLY A 131 -32.45 6.34 2.95
C GLY A 131 -32.36 5.74 1.56
N ILE A 132 -32.06 6.61 0.60
CA ILE A 132 -31.97 6.28 -0.84
C ILE A 132 -30.58 5.75 -1.26
N MET A 133 -29.62 5.74 -0.33
CA MET A 133 -28.24 5.33 -0.54
C MET A 133 -27.84 4.25 0.46
N SER A 134 -26.98 3.35 -0.01
CA SER A 134 -26.25 2.41 0.82
C SER A 134 -24.74 2.53 0.60
N TYR A 135 -23.99 2.14 1.61
CA TYR A 135 -22.56 2.38 1.74
C TYR A 135 -21.84 1.10 2.19
N ARG A 136 -20.61 0.92 1.71
CA ARG A 136 -19.65 -0.03 2.27
C ARG A 136 -18.22 0.47 2.05
N ILE A 137 -17.26 -0.07 2.77
CA ILE A 137 -15.86 0.05 2.35
C ILE A 137 -15.66 -0.82 1.11
N ASN A 138 -15.09 -0.24 0.06
CA ASN A 138 -14.85 -0.93 -1.20
C ASN A 138 -13.99 -2.19 -0.95
N PRO A 139 -14.51 -3.40 -1.25
CA PRO A 139 -13.78 -4.65 -1.05
C PRO A 139 -12.74 -4.90 -2.13
N ASN A 140 -12.73 -4.11 -3.21
CA ASN A 140 -11.83 -4.28 -4.34
C ASN A 140 -10.64 -3.34 -4.20
N MET A 141 -9.46 -3.91 -4.03
CA MET A 141 -8.22 -3.15 -4.11
C MET A 141 -7.95 -2.74 -5.58
N PRO A 142 -7.47 -1.52 -5.86
CA PRO A 142 -7.18 -1.11 -7.23
C PRO A 142 -6.12 -1.99 -7.91
N ASN A 143 -6.27 -2.23 -9.22
CA ASN A 143 -5.35 -3.06 -10.00
C ASN A 143 -3.88 -2.60 -9.94
N PHE A 144 -3.62 -1.28 -9.89
CA PHE A 144 -2.25 -0.78 -9.75
C PHE A 144 -1.61 -1.20 -8.42
N CYS A 145 -2.39 -1.34 -7.34
CA CYS A 145 -1.88 -1.88 -6.09
C CYS A 145 -1.54 -3.36 -6.20
N HIS A 146 -2.34 -4.15 -6.92
CA HIS A 146 -1.99 -5.55 -7.20
C HIS A 146 -0.72 -5.66 -8.05
N ALA A 147 -0.58 -4.83 -9.08
CA ALA A 147 0.61 -4.79 -9.92
C ALA A 147 1.84 -4.39 -9.10
N LEU A 148 1.73 -3.37 -8.24
CA LEU A 148 2.80 -2.91 -7.38
C LEU A 148 3.18 -3.97 -6.34
N ILE A 149 2.23 -4.49 -5.56
CA ILE A 149 2.50 -5.40 -4.43
C ILE A 149 3.09 -6.73 -4.88
N ASN A 150 2.65 -7.24 -6.04
CA ASN A 150 3.09 -8.54 -6.54
C ASN A 150 4.28 -8.45 -7.50
N HIS A 151 4.88 -7.26 -7.66
CA HIS A 151 6.01 -7.09 -8.57
C HIS A 151 7.30 -7.69 -7.96
N ALA A 152 8.10 -8.37 -8.79
CA ALA A 152 9.30 -9.10 -8.35
C ALA A 152 10.35 -8.23 -7.61
N TYR A 153 10.39 -6.94 -7.92
CA TYR A 153 11.33 -5.96 -7.35
C TYR A 153 10.71 -5.07 -6.27
N THR A 154 9.63 -5.51 -5.61
CA THR A 154 8.96 -4.71 -4.58
C THR A 154 8.75 -5.50 -3.30
N ASP A 155 8.71 -4.79 -2.17
CA ASP A 155 8.53 -5.38 -0.84
C ASP A 155 7.37 -4.67 -0.12
N TYR A 156 6.15 -4.95 -0.57
CA TYR A 156 4.93 -4.44 0.04
C TYR A 156 4.14 -5.56 0.71
N LYS A 157 3.62 -5.27 1.91
CA LYS A 157 2.64 -6.14 2.56
C LYS A 157 1.30 -6.03 1.85
N THR A 158 0.70 -7.18 1.52
CA THR A 158 -0.64 -7.26 0.93
C THR A 158 -1.73 -7.00 1.98
N PRO A 159 -2.51 -5.91 1.86
CA PRO A 159 -3.67 -5.71 2.72
C PRO A 159 -4.73 -6.78 2.51
N LYS A 160 -5.42 -7.18 3.59
CA LYS A 160 -6.50 -8.16 3.57
C LYS A 160 -7.82 -7.50 3.96
N TYR A 161 -8.88 -7.83 3.22
CA TYR A 161 -10.24 -7.41 3.53
C TYR A 161 -10.91 -8.39 4.50
N LYS A 162 -11.43 -7.91 5.63
CA LYS A 162 -12.05 -8.74 6.69
C LYS A 162 -13.54 -8.49 6.93
N CYS A 163 -14.11 -7.46 6.31
CA CYS A 163 -15.55 -7.19 6.43
C CYS A 163 -16.38 -8.16 5.59
N THR A 164 -17.68 -8.21 5.86
CA THR A 164 -18.64 -9.06 5.11
C THR A 164 -18.82 -8.60 3.66
N GLY A 165 -18.50 -7.34 3.35
CA GLY A 165 -18.74 -6.74 2.04
C GLY A 165 -20.20 -6.38 1.75
N GLU A 166 -21.09 -6.52 2.74
CA GLU A 166 -22.49 -6.12 2.62
C GLU A 166 -22.63 -4.60 2.55
N PHE A 167 -23.73 -4.13 1.95
CA PHE A 167 -24.07 -2.71 1.92
C PHE A 167 -24.95 -2.37 3.12
N TYR A 168 -24.59 -1.30 3.82
CA TYR A 168 -25.37 -0.74 4.92
C TYR A 168 -26.17 0.47 4.43
N ASN A 169 -27.42 0.62 4.87
CA ASN A 169 -28.19 1.81 4.49
C ASN A 169 -27.65 3.09 5.15
N SER A 170 -28.18 4.25 4.76
CA SER A 170 -27.67 5.55 5.22
C SER A 170 -27.68 5.70 6.74
N LEU A 171 -28.72 5.20 7.41
CA LEU A 171 -28.84 5.27 8.86
C LEU A 171 -27.87 4.30 9.55
N GLU A 172 -27.83 3.04 9.12
CA GLU A 172 -26.91 2.03 9.66
C GLU A 172 -25.44 2.46 9.51
N TRP A 173 -25.10 3.02 8.35
CA TRP A 173 -23.78 3.56 8.09
C TRP A 173 -23.44 4.71 9.04
N LYS A 174 -24.37 5.64 9.28
CA LYS A 174 -24.17 6.75 10.22
C LYS A 174 -23.97 6.24 11.66
N LEU A 175 -24.75 5.24 12.06
CA LEU A 175 -24.69 4.65 13.40
C LEU A 175 -23.50 3.71 13.59
N SER A 176 -22.86 3.24 12.51
CA SER A 176 -21.88 2.14 12.53
C SER A 176 -22.46 0.88 13.20
N ALA A 177 -23.76 0.66 12.98
CA ALA A 177 -24.48 -0.48 13.51
C ALA A 177 -25.61 -0.88 12.57
N LYS A 178 -25.77 -2.18 12.36
CA LYS A 178 -26.92 -2.76 11.66
C LYS A 178 -28.14 -2.70 12.57
N LEU A 179 -29.30 -2.39 12.00
CA LEU A 179 -30.55 -2.29 12.76
C LEU A 179 -31.35 -3.58 12.60
N GLN A 180 -31.36 -4.39 13.66
CA GLN A 180 -32.17 -5.61 13.71
C GLN A 180 -33.51 -5.31 14.39
N LEU A 181 -34.61 -5.54 13.69
CA LEU A 181 -35.96 -5.36 14.24
C LEU A 181 -36.19 -6.32 15.41
N ILE A 182 -36.72 -5.80 16.52
CA ILE A 182 -37.00 -6.54 17.76
C ILE A 182 -38.37 -6.15 18.31
N THR A 183 -38.84 -6.89 19.32
CA THR A 183 -40.07 -6.53 20.05
C THR A 183 -39.83 -5.36 21.01
N GLN A 184 -40.89 -4.66 21.40
CA GLN A 184 -40.81 -3.59 22.40
C GLN A 184 -40.22 -4.08 23.74
N GLN A 185 -40.64 -5.27 24.20
CA GLN A 185 -40.12 -5.85 25.44
C GLN A 185 -38.60 -6.09 25.37
N ALA A 186 -38.09 -6.57 24.24
CA ALA A 186 -36.67 -6.75 24.02
C ALA A 186 -35.93 -5.41 23.91
N TYR A 187 -36.58 -4.35 23.42
CA TYR A 187 -36.00 -3.02 23.32
C TYR A 187 -35.86 -2.35 24.70
N GLU A 188 -36.86 -2.53 25.56
CA GLU A 188 -36.88 -1.98 26.92
C GLU A 188 -35.80 -2.60 27.82
N SER A 189 -35.34 -3.81 27.52
CA SER A 189 -34.24 -4.47 28.24
C SER A 189 -32.83 -4.08 27.76
N LEU A 190 -32.70 -3.37 26.62
CA LEU A 190 -31.42 -2.89 26.10
C LEU A 190 -31.05 -1.52 26.68
N SER A 191 -29.76 -1.26 26.76
CA SER A 191 -29.23 0.08 27.08
C SER A 191 -29.44 1.06 25.91
N ASP A 192 -29.42 2.36 26.20
CA ASP A 192 -29.67 3.43 25.22
C ASP A 192 -28.68 3.41 24.03
N ASP A 193 -27.43 3.05 24.28
CA ASP A 193 -26.41 2.91 23.24
C ASP A 193 -26.67 1.71 22.32
N GLN A 194 -27.33 0.66 22.81
CA GLN A 194 -27.62 -0.57 22.06
C GLN A 194 -28.96 -0.56 21.32
N ARG A 195 -29.82 0.44 21.54
CA ARG A 195 -31.19 0.45 21.01
C ARG A 195 -31.46 1.65 20.11
N TYR A 196 -32.32 1.47 19.11
CA TYR A 196 -32.78 2.53 18.22
C TYR A 196 -34.27 2.38 17.95
N MET A 197 -35.01 3.48 17.84
CA MET A 197 -36.45 3.46 17.62
C MET A 197 -36.80 4.43 16.49
N ILE A 198 -37.75 4.02 15.65
CA ILE A 198 -38.24 4.84 14.55
C ILE A 198 -39.75 5.00 14.71
N SER A 199 -40.20 6.26 14.73
CA SER A 199 -41.62 6.58 14.72
C SER A 199 -42.18 6.45 13.31
N ARG A 200 -43.35 5.82 13.19
CA ARG A 200 -44.14 5.75 11.96
C ARG A 200 -45.58 6.08 12.26
N THR A 201 -46.28 6.65 11.28
CA THR A 201 -47.70 6.94 11.40
C THR A 201 -48.53 5.67 11.27
N CYS A 202 -49.51 5.47 12.15
CA CYS A 202 -50.46 4.37 12.09
C CYS A 202 -51.88 4.90 12.36
N GLY A 203 -52.55 5.35 11.30
CA GLY A 203 -53.80 6.11 11.41
C GLY A 203 -53.55 7.45 12.11
N ASP A 204 -54.36 7.77 13.11
CA ASP A 204 -54.24 9.00 13.91
C ASP A 204 -53.22 8.91 15.05
N ARG A 205 -52.46 7.80 15.13
CA ARG A 205 -51.49 7.54 16.22
C ARG A 205 -50.08 7.40 15.66
N ASN A 206 -49.10 7.61 16.54
CA ASN A 206 -47.72 7.23 16.30
C ASN A 206 -47.51 5.79 16.77
N CYS A 207 -46.96 4.96 15.89
CA CYS A 207 -46.44 3.64 16.19
C CYS A 207 -44.91 3.69 16.13
N TYR A 208 -44.27 2.74 16.78
CA TYR A 208 -42.82 2.66 16.84
C TYR A 208 -42.34 1.31 16.37
N ASP A 209 -41.30 1.33 15.54
CA ASP A 209 -40.50 0.15 15.23
C ASP A 209 -39.23 0.20 16.08
N TYR A 210 -38.95 -0.91 16.75
CA TYR A 210 -37.87 -1.02 17.73
C TYR A 210 -36.73 -1.86 17.17
N TYR A 211 -35.50 -1.40 17.34
CA TYR A 211 -34.32 -2.04 16.79
C TYR A 211 -33.24 -2.22 17.84
N GLN A 212 -32.56 -3.37 17.77
CA GLN A 212 -31.25 -3.58 18.36
C GLN A 212 -30.18 -3.09 17.38
N LYS A 213 -29.22 -2.29 17.88
CA LYS A 213 -28.02 -1.92 17.16
C LYS A 213 -27.00 -3.05 17.27
N ILE A 214 -26.62 -3.63 16.14
CA ILE A 214 -25.53 -4.61 16.05
C ILE A 214 -24.31 -3.87 15.48
N PRO A 215 -23.31 -3.53 16.30
CA PRO A 215 -22.16 -2.76 15.84
C PRO A 215 -21.41 -3.46 14.71
N PHE A 216 -20.89 -2.67 13.76
CA PHE A 216 -19.93 -3.14 12.78
C PHE A 216 -18.76 -2.15 12.68
N THR A 217 -17.60 -2.66 12.25
CA THR A 217 -16.43 -1.81 12.00
C THR A 217 -16.39 -1.35 10.55
N LYS A 218 -15.88 -0.12 10.34
CA LYS A 218 -15.52 0.41 9.00
C LYS A 218 -14.04 0.23 8.70
N GLU A 219 -13.29 -0.38 9.61
CA GLU A 219 -11.90 -0.78 9.38
C GLU A 219 -11.89 -2.17 8.75
N CYS A 220 -12.06 -2.21 7.43
CA CYS A 220 -12.22 -3.44 6.66
C CYS A 220 -10.92 -3.97 6.06
N TRP A 221 -9.96 -3.11 5.77
CA TRP A 221 -8.62 -3.47 5.33
C TRP A 221 -7.65 -3.44 6.51
N THR A 222 -6.81 -4.47 6.64
CA THR A 222 -5.69 -4.53 7.59
C THR A 222 -4.48 -5.20 6.94
N TYR A 223 -3.29 -5.09 7.56
CA TYR A 223 -2.16 -5.96 7.22
C TYR A 223 -2.32 -7.34 7.86
#